data_AF-A0A1I0TYK3-F1
#
_entry.id   AF-A0A1I0TYK3-F1
#
_cell.length_a   1.000
_cell.length_b   1.000
_cell.length_c   1.000
_cell.angle_alpha   90.00
_cell.angle_beta   90.00
_cell.angle_gamma   90.00
#
_symmetry.space_group_name_H-M   'P 1'
#
loop_
_entity.id
_entity.type
_entity.pdbx_description
1 polymer ?
#
loop_
_entity_poly.entity_id
_entity_poly.type
_entity_poly.pdbx_seq_one_letter_code
_entity_poly.pdbx_strand_id
1 'polypeptide(L)'
;MADPVREEDYGAMADDYATTPPTSDEVVAIDVNPAALAMGRPRAGAGKGRNTPAMSVRFPATMRADIHRRAQADRVPDADVIRRAVAEYLHRHPVT
;
A
#
# COMPACT_ATOMS: atom_id res chain seq x y z
N MET A 1 -5.80 -32.54 30.27
CA MET A 1 -6.31 -32.20 28.92
C MET A 1 -6.92 -30.83 29.08
N ALA A 2 -6.38 -29.79 28.43
CA ALA A 2 -6.95 -28.44 28.55
C ALA A 2 -8.32 -28.42 27.87
N ASP A 3 -9.30 -27.77 28.50
CA ASP A 3 -10.63 -27.59 27.91
C ASP A 3 -10.51 -26.81 26.59
N PRO A 4 -11.25 -27.19 25.53
CA PRO A 4 -11.22 -26.46 24.28
C PRO A 4 -11.84 -25.07 24.48
N VAL A 5 -11.11 -24.03 24.08
CA VAL A 5 -11.59 -22.64 24.08
C VAL A 5 -12.81 -22.53 23.17
N ARG A 6 -13.92 -22.01 23.69
CA ARG A 6 -15.18 -21.82 22.98
C ARG A 6 -15.26 -20.40 22.39
N GLU A 7 -16.18 -20.17 21.46
CA GLU A 7 -16.39 -18.85 20.83
C GLU A 7 -16.69 -17.75 21.85
N GLU A 8 -17.45 -18.07 22.89
CA GLU A 8 -17.78 -17.16 23.99
C GLU A 8 -16.53 -16.70 24.76
N ASP A 9 -15.54 -17.58 24.88
CA ASP A 9 -14.26 -17.27 25.52
C ASP A 9 -13.47 -16.27 24.66
N TYR A 10 -13.56 -16.36 23.33
CA TYR A 10 -12.95 -15.36 22.43
C TYR A 10 -13.60 -13.99 22.55
N GLY A 11 -14.92 -13.93 22.69
CA GLY A 11 -15.64 -12.67 22.91
C GLY A 11 -15.21 -11.98 24.20
N ALA A 12 -15.17 -12.74 25.31
CA ALA A 12 -14.72 -12.23 26.60
C ALA A 12 -13.25 -11.77 26.57
N MET A 13 -12.37 -12.49 25.87
CA MET A 13 -10.98 -12.07 25.68
C MET A 13 -10.88 -10.77 24.87
N ALA A 14 -11.70 -10.59 23.84
CA ALA A 14 -11.70 -9.37 23.03
C ALA A 14 -12.12 -8.14 23.85
N ASP A 15 -13.13 -8.27 24.69
CA ASP A 15 -13.60 -7.20 25.58
C ASP A 15 -12.53 -6.84 26.64
N ASP A 16 -11.84 -7.84 27.19
CA ASP A 16 -10.73 -7.64 28.13
C ASP A 16 -9.57 -6.87 27.47
N TYR A 17 -9.15 -7.25 26.26
CA TYR A 17 -8.12 -6.51 25.52
C TYR A 17 -8.52 -5.06 25.18
N ALA A 18 -9.81 -4.80 24.96
CA ALA A 18 -10.30 -3.47 24.67
C ALA A 18 -10.33 -2.57 25.92
N THR A 19 -10.61 -3.15 27.09
CA THR A 19 -10.76 -2.42 28.36
C THR A 19 -9.47 -2.35 29.18
N THR A 20 -8.61 -3.35 29.04
CA THR A 20 -7.33 -3.48 29.73
C THR A 20 -6.23 -3.77 28.70
N PRO A 21 -5.86 -2.78 27.86
CA PRO A 21 -4.79 -2.97 26.89
C PRO A 21 -3.46 -3.25 27.60
N PRO A 22 -2.63 -4.17 27.07
CA PRO A 22 -1.31 -4.46 27.64
C PRO A 22 -0.47 -3.20 27.76
N THR A 23 0.03 -2.97 28.98
CA THR A 23 0.93 -1.87 29.29
C THR A 23 2.36 -2.21 28.85
N SER A 24 3.18 -1.19 28.63
CA SER A 24 4.57 -1.40 28.23
C SER A 24 5.39 -2.18 29.25
N ASP A 25 5.02 -2.11 30.53
CA ASP A 25 5.68 -2.79 31.63
C ASP A 25 5.32 -4.29 31.72
N GLU A 26 4.22 -4.71 31.10
CA GLU A 26 3.80 -6.12 31.01
C GLU A 26 4.48 -6.86 29.85
N VAL A 27 5.14 -6.14 28.93
CA VAL A 27 5.83 -6.72 27.78
C VAL A 27 7.24 -7.17 28.18
N VAL A 28 7.37 -8.45 28.56
CA VAL A 28 8.63 -9.05 29.04
C VAL A 28 9.72 -9.14 27.96
N ALA A 29 9.34 -9.38 26.71
CA ALA A 29 10.26 -9.44 25.57
C ALA A 29 9.52 -9.28 24.24
N ILE A 30 10.17 -8.62 23.28
CA ILE A 30 9.69 -8.51 21.89
C ILE A 30 10.73 -9.20 21.02
N ASP A 31 10.38 -10.34 20.42
CA ASP A 31 11.18 -10.94 19.36
C ASP A 31 10.87 -10.23 18.04
N VAL A 32 11.73 -9.27 17.69
CA VAL A 32 11.62 -8.54 16.44
C VAL A 32 12.38 -9.31 15.38
N ASN A 33 11.68 -10.11 14.57
CA ASN A 33 12.25 -10.69 13.36
C ASN A 33 12.36 -9.60 12.27
N PRO A 34 13.58 -9.12 11.93
CA PRO A 34 13.75 -8.08 10.90
C PRO A 34 13.36 -8.56 9.50
N ALA A 35 13.26 -9.87 9.27
CA ALA A 35 12.79 -10.46 8.02
C ALA A 35 11.26 -10.59 7.93
N ALA A 36 10.51 -10.41 9.04
CA ALA A 36 9.05 -10.57 9.04
C ALA A 36 8.30 -9.38 8.41
N LEU A 37 8.94 -8.21 8.33
CA LEU A 37 8.38 -7.03 7.64
C LEU A 37 9.51 -6.26 6.94
N ALA A 38 9.78 -6.59 5.67
CA ALA A 38 10.83 -5.96 4.86
C ALA A 38 10.77 -4.40 4.82
N MET A 39 9.62 -3.79 5.14
CA MET A 39 9.40 -2.34 5.12
C MET A 39 8.81 -1.78 6.43
N GLY A 40 8.87 -2.54 7.54
CA GLY A 40 8.34 -2.11 8.85
C GLY A 40 6.81 -2.05 8.95
N ARG A 41 6.29 -1.39 10.00
CA ARG A 41 4.85 -1.20 10.24
C ARG A 41 4.27 -0.29 9.14
N PRO A 42 3.26 -0.72 8.37
CA PRO A 42 2.58 0.16 7.44
C PRO A 42 2.10 1.41 8.17
N ARG A 43 2.39 2.60 7.61
CA ARG A 43 1.86 3.85 8.16
C ARG A 43 0.33 3.73 8.18
N ALA A 44 -0.29 4.09 9.30
CA ALA A 44 -1.76 4.18 9.36
C ALA A 44 -2.24 5.08 8.23
N GLY A 45 -3.16 4.58 7.38
CA GLY A 45 -3.59 5.30 6.17
C GLY A 45 -2.80 4.99 4.89
N ALA A 46 -1.78 4.12 4.93
CA ALA A 46 -1.30 3.42 3.75
C ALA A 46 -2.38 2.42 3.31
N GLY A 47 -3.48 2.96 2.77
CA GLY A 47 -4.53 2.15 2.19
C GLY A 47 -3.90 1.17 1.22
N LYS A 48 -4.38 -0.07 1.27
CA LYS A 48 -4.15 -1.07 0.23
C LYS A 48 -4.61 -0.42 -1.07
N GLY A 49 -3.68 0.18 -1.81
CA GLY A 49 -4.00 0.92 -3.02
C GLY A 49 -4.83 -0.03 -3.87
N ARG A 50 -6.07 0.34 -4.20
CA ARG A 50 -6.80 -0.37 -5.25
C ARG A 50 -5.88 -0.27 -6.46
N ASN A 51 -5.19 -1.36 -6.78
CA ASN A 51 -4.24 -1.39 -7.89
C ASN A 51 -5.02 -0.93 -9.11
N THR A 52 -4.74 0.28 -9.59
CA THR A 52 -5.17 0.68 -10.93
C THR A 52 -4.75 -0.46 -11.85
N PRO A 53 -5.66 -1.08 -12.61
CA PRO A 53 -5.32 -2.21 -13.44
C PRO A 53 -4.11 -1.87 -14.31
N ALA A 54 -3.10 -2.73 -14.27
CA ALA A 54 -1.89 -2.52 -15.05
C ALA A 54 -2.22 -2.65 -16.55
N MET A 55 -1.71 -1.72 -17.34
CA MET A 55 -1.83 -1.71 -18.80
C MET A 55 -0.44 -1.68 -19.42
N SER A 56 -0.19 -2.59 -20.35
CA SER A 56 1.05 -2.62 -21.13
C SER A 56 0.86 -1.88 -22.44
N VAL A 57 1.65 -0.82 -22.66
CA VAL A 57 1.65 -0.04 -23.91
C VAL A 57 3.05 -0.11 -24.54
N ARG A 58 3.12 -0.29 -25.85
CA ARG A 58 4.38 -0.28 -26.60
C ARG A 58 4.65 1.10 -27.17
N PHE A 59 5.81 1.65 -26.84
CA PHE A 59 6.30 2.91 -27.38
C PHE A 59 7.59 2.66 -28.18
N PRO A 60 7.85 3.44 -29.25
CA PRO A 60 9.16 3.50 -29.89
C PRO A 60 10.27 3.83 -28.88
N ALA A 61 11.49 3.33 -29.12
CA ALA A 61 12.61 3.51 -28.19
C ALA A 61 12.93 4.99 -27.92
N THR A 62 12.86 5.83 -28.95
CA THR A 62 13.06 7.28 -28.84
C THR A 62 12.02 7.92 -27.91
N MET A 63 10.74 7.58 -28.11
CA MET A 63 9.65 8.07 -27.28
C MET A 63 9.77 7.62 -25.82
N ARG A 64 10.21 6.38 -25.56
CA ARG A 64 10.50 5.91 -24.20
C ARG A 64 11.58 6.75 -23.53
N ALA A 65 12.65 7.07 -24.25
CA ALA A 65 13.73 7.90 -23.73
C ALA A 65 13.25 9.32 -23.40
N ASP A 66 12.38 9.89 -24.23
CA ASP A 66 11.83 11.23 -24.01
C ASP A 66 10.86 11.27 -22.83
N ILE A 67 9.99 10.26 -22.67
CA ILE A 67 9.12 10.11 -21.51
C ILE A 67 9.96 10.04 -20.23
N HIS A 68 11.00 9.20 -20.23
CA HIS A 68 11.85 9.04 -19.06
C HIS A 68 12.59 10.35 -18.72
N ARG A 69 13.14 11.04 -19.71
CA ARG A 69 13.82 12.34 -19.52
C ARG A 69 12.87 13.37 -18.91
N ARG A 70 11.63 13.41 -19.38
CA ARG A 70 10.60 14.30 -18.82
C ARG A 70 10.24 13.94 -17.39
N ALA A 71 10.08 12.66 -17.10
CA ALA A 71 9.78 12.14 -15.77
C ALA A 71 10.87 12.52 -14.75
N GLN A 72 12.15 12.41 -15.14
CA GLN A 72 13.28 12.84 -14.32
C GLN A 72 13.28 14.35 -14.05
N ALA A 73 13.02 15.17 -15.08
CA ALA A 73 12.93 16.62 -14.94
C ALA A 73 11.81 17.03 -13.97
N ASP A 74 10.66 16.36 -14.05
CA ASP A 74 9.48 16.63 -13.23
C ASP A 74 9.54 15.93 -11.85
N ARG A 75 10.56 15.08 -11.60
CA ARG A 75 10.72 14.23 -10.41
C ARG A 75 9.49 13.37 -10.09
N VAL A 76 8.91 12.78 -11.13
CA VAL A 76 7.74 11.87 -11.03
C VAL A 76 8.05 10.55 -11.75
N PRO A 77 7.30 9.46 -11.48
CA PRO A 77 7.40 8.23 -12.25
C PRO A 77 6.99 8.41 -13.72
N ASP A 78 7.57 7.64 -14.65
CA ASP A 78 7.19 7.62 -16.07
C ASP A 78 5.67 7.45 -16.27
N ALA A 79 5.03 6.63 -15.43
CA ALA A 79 3.59 6.41 -15.45
C ALA A 79 2.76 7.69 -15.22
N ASP A 80 3.26 8.64 -14.42
CA ASP A 80 2.56 9.91 -14.17
C ASP A 80 2.59 10.83 -15.37
N VAL A 81 3.72 10.87 -16.08
CA VAL A 81 3.85 11.61 -17.34
C VAL A 81 2.86 11.07 -18.36
N ILE A 82 2.79 9.74 -18.51
CA ILE A 82 1.85 9.08 -19.43
C ILE A 82 0.39 9.39 -19.04
N ARG A 83 0.04 9.26 -17.75
CA ARG A 83 -1.32 9.55 -17.27
C ARG A 83 -1.74 11.00 -17.54
N ARG A 84 -0.86 11.96 -17.26
CA ARG A 84 -1.12 13.39 -17.52
C ARG A 84 -1.32 13.64 -19.01
N ALA A 85 -0.44 13.09 -19.85
CA ALA A 85 -0.53 13.26 -21.30
C ALA A 85 -1.84 12.67 -21.88
N VAL A 86 -2.25 11.48 -21.41
CA VAL A 86 -3.52 10.86 -21.83
C VAL A 86 -4.71 11.69 -21.36
N ALA A 87 -4.71 12.15 -20.11
CA ALA A 87 -5.78 13.00 -19.59
C ALA A 87 -5.89 14.33 -20.37
N GLU A 88 -4.76 14.97 -20.67
CA GLU A 88 -4.68 16.18 -21.47
C GLU A 88 -5.19 15.95 -22.90
N TYR A 89 -4.82 14.84 -23.53
CA TYR A 89 -5.29 14.49 -24.87
C TYR A 89 -6.81 14.32 -24.90
N LEU A 90 -7.37 13.51 -24.00
CA LEU A 90 -8.82 13.26 -23.93
C LEU A 90 -9.61 14.52 -23.59
N HIS A 91 -9.07 15.38 -22.72
CA HIS A 91 -9.70 16.67 -22.42
C HIS A 91 -9.77 17.58 -23.64
N ARG A 92 -8.73 17.58 -24.49
CA ARG A 92 -8.68 18.38 -25.72
C ARG A 92 -9.43 17.76 -26.91
N HIS A 93 -9.69 16.46 -26.87
CA HIS A 93 -10.30 15.70 -27.97
C HIS A 93 -11.48 14.89 -27.43
N PRO A 94 -12.54 15.56 -26.92
CA PRO A 94 -13.72 14.86 -26.45
C PRO A 94 -14.37 14.10 -27.61
N VAL A 95 -14.65 12.83 -27.38
CA VAL A 95 -15.46 12.01 -28.30
C VAL A 95 -16.89 12.07 -27.77
N THR A 96 -17.78 12.65 -28.57
CA THR A 96 -19.22 12.76 -28.29
C THR A 96 -19.95 11.47 -28.63
#